data_AF-A0A2V6EL65-F1
#
_entry.id   AF-A0A2V6EL65-F1
#
_cell.length_a   1.000
_cell.length_b   1.000
_cell.length_c   1.000
_cell.angle_alpha   90.00
_cell.angle_beta   90.00
_cell.angle_gamma   90.00
#
_symmetry.space_group_name_H-M   'P 1'
#
loop_
_entity.id
_entity.type
_entity.pdbx_description
1 polymer ?
#
loop_
_entity_poly.entity_id
_entity_poly.type
_entity_poly.pdbx_seq_one_letter_code
_entity_poly.pdbx_strand_id
1 'polypeptide(L)'
;MKINKEIRQLSRGLLHASFTDGQLDRGKIASLVQSLIAKRPRHFMDVLQYYKRLLRLEIEKRHARIESATQLSQQTAGEIVARL
;
A
#
# COMPACT_ATOMS: atom_id res chain seq x y z
N MET A 1 -4.02 13.08 14.16
CA MET A 1 -4.65 11.79 14.56
C MET A 1 -3.79 11.15 15.65
N LYS A 2 -4.37 10.79 16.79
CA LYS A 2 -3.62 10.17 17.91
C LYS A 2 -3.49 8.67 17.63
N ILE A 3 -2.32 8.23 17.17
CA ILE A 3 -2.05 6.81 16.88
C ILE A 3 -1.54 6.14 18.15
N ASN A 4 -2.37 5.33 18.79
CA ASN A 4 -1.95 4.48 19.90
C ASN A 4 -1.24 3.20 19.39
N LYS A 5 -0.74 2.38 20.31
CA LYS A 5 -0.01 1.14 19.97
C LYS A 5 -0.89 0.14 19.21
N GLU A 6 -2.15 0.00 19.61
CA GLU A 6 -3.11 -0.94 19.01
C GLU A 6 -3.42 -0.58 17.54
N ILE A 7 -3.74 0.69 17.26
CA ILE A 7 -3.99 1.20 15.91
C ILE A 7 -2.78 0.92 15.02
N ARG A 8 -1.57 1.17 15.53
CA ARG A 8 -0.33 0.94 14.78
C ARG A 8 -0.13 -0.54 14.46
N GLN A 9 -0.33 -1.42 15.44
CA GLN A 9 -0.14 -2.86 15.28
C GLN A 9 -1.16 -3.45 14.30
N LEU A 10 -2.45 -3.14 14.46
CA LEU A 10 -3.52 -3.61 13.58
C LEU A 10 -3.32 -3.13 12.14
N SER A 11 -3.03 -1.84 11.94
CA SER A 11 -2.84 -1.28 10.60
C SER A 11 -1.63 -1.89 9.88
N ARG A 12 -0.54 -2.15 10.60
CA ARG A 12 0.64 -2.85 10.03
C ARG A 12 0.32 -4.31 9.69
N GLY A 13 -0.43 -4.99 10.55
CA GLY A 13 -0.92 -6.34 10.26
C GLY A 13 -1.77 -6.39 8.98
N LEU A 14 -2.69 -5.44 8.81
CA LEU A 14 -3.49 -5.30 7.59
C LEU A 14 -2.61 -5.05 6.37
N LEU A 15 -1.62 -4.15 6.47
CA LEU A 15 -0.67 -3.90 5.39
C LEU A 15 0.07 -5.18 4.99
N HIS A 16 0.62 -5.93 5.94
CA HIS A 16 1.31 -7.19 5.65
C HIS A 16 0.39 -8.25 5.02
N ALA A 17 -0.86 -8.34 5.49
CA ALA A 17 -1.85 -9.26 4.92
C ALA A 17 -2.35 -8.85 3.52
N SER A 18 -2.09 -7.60 3.10
CA SER A 18 -2.52 -7.09 1.79
C SER A 18 -1.62 -7.53 0.64
N PHE A 19 -0.49 -8.19 0.92
CA PHE A 19 0.43 -8.64 -0.10
C PHE A 19 0.07 -10.04 -0.63
N THR A 20 0.26 -10.21 -1.93
CA THR A 20 0.28 -11.49 -2.65
C THR A 20 1.53 -11.48 -3.53
N ASP A 21 2.39 -12.48 -3.42
CA ASP A 21 3.65 -12.60 -4.18
C ASP A 21 4.51 -11.33 -4.14
N GLY A 22 4.55 -10.69 -2.97
CA GLY A 22 5.31 -9.47 -2.75
C GLY A 22 4.69 -8.21 -3.35
N GLN A 23 3.55 -8.27 -4.04
CA GLN A 23 2.82 -7.10 -4.55
C GLN A 23 1.53 -6.83 -3.78
N LEU A 24 1.06 -5.58 -3.80
CA LEU A 24 -0.21 -5.21 -3.19
C LEU A 24 -1.38 -5.78 -4.02
N ASP A 25 -2.17 -6.62 -3.38
CA ASP A 25 -3.33 -7.25 -4.01
C ASP A 25 -4.60 -6.45 -3.68
N ARG A 26 -5.17 -5.83 -4.72
CA ARG A 26 -6.39 -5.02 -4.58
C ARG A 26 -7.58 -5.83 -4.06
N GLY A 27 -7.69 -7.10 -4.45
CA GLY A 27 -8.75 -8.00 -3.99
C GLY A 27 -8.64 -8.30 -2.50
N LYS A 28 -7.42 -8.60 -2.01
CA LYS A 28 -7.16 -8.78 -0.58
C LYS A 28 -7.41 -7.50 0.22
N ILE A 29 -6.96 -6.34 -0.28
CA ILE A 29 -7.20 -5.05 0.38
C ILE A 29 -8.71 -4.83 0.56
N ALA A 30 -9.50 -5.04 -0.48
CA ALA A 30 -10.96 -4.89 -0.42
C ALA A 30 -11.60 -5.85 0.61
N SER A 31 -11.22 -7.13 0.57
CA SER A 31 -11.70 -8.15 1.51
C SER A 31 -11.36 -7.82 2.97
N LEU A 32 -10.13 -7.39 3.23
CA LEU A 32 -9.66 -7.02 4.58
C LEU A 32 -10.40 -5.79 5.12
N VAL A 33 -10.60 -4.77 4.28
CA VAL A 33 -11.38 -3.58 4.64
C VAL A 33 -12.83 -3.97 4.93
N GLN A 34 -13.46 -4.78 4.09
CA GLN A 34 -14.83 -5.25 4.29
C GLN A 34 -14.98 -6.05 5.59
N SER A 35 -14.04 -6.94 5.88
CA SER A 35 -13.99 -7.72 7.11
C SER A 35 -13.85 -6.84 8.36
N LEU A 36 -13.01 -5.80 8.29
CA LEU A 36 -12.84 -4.86 9.40
C LEU A 36 -14.10 -4.02 9.64
N ILE A 37 -14.76 -3.57 8.56
CA ILE A 37 -16.03 -2.84 8.63
C ILE A 37 -17.17 -3.72 9.15
N ALA A 38 -17.16 -5.01 8.84
CA ALA A 38 -18.15 -5.96 9.38
C ALA A 38 -17.95 -6.19 10.89
N LYS A 39 -16.71 -6.35 11.35
CA LYS A 39 -16.38 -6.60 12.76
C LYS A 39 -16.52 -5.37 13.66
N ARG A 40 -16.35 -4.16 13.10
CA ARG A 40 -16.38 -2.85 13.82
C ARG A 40 -15.71 -2.86 15.21
N PRO A 41 -14.45 -3.30 15.32
CA PRO A 41 -13.74 -3.24 16.60
C PRO A 41 -13.57 -1.78 17.06
N ARG A 42 -13.19 -1.57 18.32
CA ARG A 42 -12.86 -0.23 18.83
C ARG A 42 -11.79 0.42 17.94
N HIS A 43 -11.91 1.73 17.72
CA HIS A 43 -10.98 2.52 16.91
C HIS A 43 -10.82 2.06 15.44
N PHE A 44 -11.78 1.31 14.88
CA PHE A 44 -11.68 0.82 13.50
C PHE A 44 -11.51 1.93 12.45
N MET A 45 -12.12 3.10 12.67
CA MET A 45 -11.95 4.26 11.78
C MET A 45 -10.51 4.78 11.78
N ASP A 46 -9.88 4.88 12.95
CA ASP A 46 -8.47 5.29 13.06
C ASP A 46 -7.54 4.25 12.43
N VAL A 47 -7.86 2.95 12.59
CA VAL A 47 -7.14 1.85 11.92
C VAL A 47 -7.23 1.99 10.41
N LEU A 48 -8.44 2.20 9.85
CA LEU A 48 -8.63 2.38 8.41
C LEU A 48 -7.90 3.62 7.89
N GLN A 49 -7.93 4.73 8.62
CA GLN A 49 -7.24 5.96 8.24
C GLN A 49 -5.72 5.78 8.22
N TYR A 50 -5.16 5.10 9.23
CA TYR A 50 -3.72 4.83 9.26
C TYR A 50 -3.31 3.79 8.22
N TYR A 51 -4.11 2.74 8.02
CA TYR A 51 -3.91 1.75 6.98
C TYR A 51 -3.92 2.36 5.56
N LYS A 52 -4.87 3.26 5.25
CA LYS A 52 -4.89 4.01 3.99
C LYS A 52 -3.59 4.80 3.78
N ARG A 53 -3.06 5.42 4.84
CA ARG A 53 -1.76 6.13 4.79
C ARG A 53 -0.61 5.17 4.50
N LEU A 54 -0.60 3.98 5.12
CA LEU A 54 0.44 2.97 4.89
C LEU A 54 0.42 2.47 3.45
N LEU A 55 -0.76 2.18 2.88
CA LEU A 55 -0.89 1.80 1.47
C LEU A 55 -0.35 2.88 0.53
N ARG A 56 -0.67 4.15 0.80
CA ARG A 56 -0.15 5.27 0.01
C ARG A 56 1.39 5.30 0.04
N LEU A 57 1.98 5.21 1.23
CA LEU A 57 3.44 5.22 1.38
C LEU A 57 4.10 4.01 0.70
N GLU A 58 3.45 2.85 0.74
CA GLU A 58 3.97 1.64 0.09
C GLU A 58 3.95 1.76 -1.44
N ILE A 59 2.88 2.34 -2.00
CA ILE A 59 2.78 2.64 -3.43
C ILE A 59 3.84 3.66 -3.84
N GLU A 60 4.02 4.73 -3.05
CA GLU A 60 5.02 5.76 -3.30
C GLU A 60 6.45 5.20 -3.22
N LYS A 61 6.74 4.30 -2.27
CA LYS A 61 8.05 3.63 -2.16
C LYS A 61 8.42 2.77 -3.36
N ARG A 62 7.43 2.19 -4.03
CA ARG A 62 7.61 1.32 -5.19
C ARG A 62 7.50 2.07 -6.53
N HIS A 63 7.36 3.39 -6.49
CA HIS A 63 7.38 4.25 -7.66
C HIS A 63 8.79 4.85 -7.84
N ALA A 64 9.46 4.51 -8.95
CA ALA A 64 10.63 5.23 -9.40
C ALA A 64 10.20 6.35 -10.35
N ARG A 65 10.62 7.60 -10.08
CA ARG A 65 10.47 8.73 -11.01
C ARG A 65 11.78 8.86 -11.79
N ILE A 66 11.72 8.63 -13.10
CA ILE A 66 12.87 8.76 -14.00
C ILE A 66 12.75 10.10 -14.72
N GLU A 67 13.72 10.99 -14.47
CA GLU A 67 13.83 12.27 -15.18
C GLU A 67 14.98 12.19 -16.19
N SER A 68 14.70 12.49 -17.46
CA SER A 68 15.68 12.47 -18.54
C SER A 68 15.63 13.78 -19.31
N ALA A 69 16.80 14.31 -19.66
CA ALA A 69 16.94 15.55 -20.43
C ALA A 69 16.38 15.43 -21.87
N THR A 70 16.27 14.21 -22.39
CA THR A 70 15.65 13.89 -23.67
C THR A 70 14.57 12.84 -23.50
N GLN A 71 13.58 12.82 -24.40
CA GLN A 71 12.48 11.86 -24.34
C GLN A 71 13.03 10.44 -24.44
N LEU A 72 12.74 9.60 -23.43
CA LEU A 72 13.17 8.22 -23.43
C LEU A 72 12.46 7.45 -24.56
N SER A 73 13.22 6.65 -25.31
CA SER A 73 12.63 5.72 -26.27
C SER A 73 11.82 4.64 -25.54
N GLN A 74 10.77 4.13 -26.17
CA GLN A 74 9.91 3.09 -25.56
C GLN A 74 10.69 1.81 -25.26
N GLN A 75 11.70 1.48 -26.07
CA GLN A 75 12.56 0.31 -25.86
C GLN A 75 13.40 0.46 -24.57
N THR A 76 14.04 1.62 -24.39
CA THR A 76 14.85 1.90 -23.19
C THR A 76 14.00 1.93 -21.92
N ALA A 77 12.78 2.48 -21.99
CA ALA A 77 11.85 2.47 -20.87
C ALA A 77 11.44 1.04 -20.49
N GLY A 78 11.18 0.18 -21.48
CA GLY A 78 10.87 -1.23 -21.27
C GLY A 78 12.01 -2.01 -20.61
N GLU A 79 13.26 -1.77 -21.05
CA GLU A 79 14.44 -2.39 -20.43
C GLU A 79 14.65 -1.97 -18.97
N ILE A 80 14.36 -0.72 -18.64
CA ILE A 80 14.45 -0.23 -17.25
C ILE A 80 13.39 -0.90 -16.37
N VAL A 81 12.15 -1.04 -16.88
CA VAL A 81 11.09 -1.74 -16.15
C VAL A 81 11.41 -3.22 -15.95
N ALA A 82 12.03 -3.88 -16.92
CA ALA A 82 12.40 -5.30 -16.83
C ALA A 82 13.57 -5.58 -15.87
N ARG A 83 14.36 -4.56 -15.53
CA ARG A 83 15.53 -4.66 -14.64
C ARG A 83 15.26 -4.18 -13.20
N LEU A 84 14.04 -3.73 -12.91
CA LEU A 84 13.57 -3.35 -11.58
C LEU A 84 12.99 -4.56 -10.83
#